data_AF-A0A2D5Y406-F1
#
_entry.id   AF-A0A2D5Y406-F1
#
_cell.length_a   1.000
_cell.length_b   1.000
_cell.length_c   1.000
_cell.angle_alpha   90.00
_cell.angle_beta   90.00
_cell.angle_gamma   90.00
#
_symmetry.space_group_name_H-M   'P 1'
#
loop_
_entity.id
_entity.type
_entity.pdbx_description
1 polymer ?
#
loop_
_entity_poly.entity_id
_entity_poly.type
_entity_poly.pdbx_seq_one_letter_code
_entity_poly.pdbx_strand_id
1 'polypeptide(L)'
;MRPYPVVKLQSLDKITARTETFEARVGSTVKFGPLFIKVQSCRKSDPIDEPESASFLQIWEIDQENEAQWVFSGWMFASSPALSPMDHPIYDVWVLDCLSDQAPEKKNDELKSEEIQPAPQEDVEQSGAVDGPPAASE
;
A
#
# COMPACT_ATOMS: atom_id res chain seq x y z
N MET A 1 -1.06 -17.66 20.99
CA MET A 1 -1.05 -16.39 20.24
C MET A 1 -0.39 -15.28 21.06
N ARG A 2 0.66 -14.65 20.51
CA ARG A 2 1.41 -13.54 21.12
C ARG A 2 0.84 -12.17 20.71
N PRO A 3 0.90 -11.14 21.58
CA PRO A 3 0.47 -9.78 21.23
C PRO A 3 1.50 -9.06 20.33
N TYR A 4 1.00 -8.19 19.46
CA TYR A 4 1.81 -7.39 18.55
C TYR A 4 1.34 -5.93 18.53
N PRO A 5 2.26 -4.96 18.37
CA PRO A 5 1.95 -3.53 18.49
C PRO A 5 1.26 -2.95 17.26
N VAL A 6 1.36 -3.59 16.10
CA VAL A 6 0.84 -3.08 14.83
C VAL A 6 -0.08 -4.12 14.18
N VAL A 7 -1.20 -3.66 13.63
CA VAL A 7 -2.06 -4.44 12.73
C VAL A 7 -1.91 -3.91 11.32
N LYS A 8 -1.79 -4.82 10.35
CA LYS A 8 -1.92 -4.55 8.92
C LYS A 8 -3.35 -4.85 8.50
N LEU A 9 -4.03 -3.86 7.96
CA LEU A 9 -5.42 -3.91 7.53
C LEU A 9 -5.49 -3.65 6.03
N GLN A 10 -6.50 -4.21 5.39
CA GLN A 10 -6.90 -3.86 4.03
C GLN A 10 -8.33 -3.37 4.04
N SER A 11 -8.61 -2.35 3.26
CA SER A 11 -9.95 -1.84 3.01
C SER A 11 -10.33 -1.95 1.54
N LEU A 12 -11.63 -2.02 1.28
CA LEU A 12 -12.24 -2.01 -0.05
C LEU A 12 -13.37 -0.98 -0.07
N ASP A 13 -13.34 -0.11 -1.06
CA ASP A 13 -14.53 0.64 -1.50
C ASP A 13 -15.25 -0.20 -2.57
N LYS A 14 -16.44 -0.71 -2.24
CA LYS A 14 -17.26 -1.59 -3.08
C LYS A 14 -17.86 -0.85 -4.28
N ILE A 15 -17.95 0.49 -4.23
CA ILE A 15 -18.49 1.31 -5.31
C ILE A 15 -17.42 1.58 -6.37
N THR A 16 -16.20 1.89 -5.94
CA THR A 16 -15.08 2.18 -6.86
C THR A 16 -14.19 0.98 -7.15
N ALA A 17 -14.40 -0.14 -6.47
CA ALA A 17 -13.58 -1.35 -6.49
C ALA A 17 -12.10 -1.10 -6.15
N ARG A 18 -11.81 -0.06 -5.35
CA ARG A 18 -10.44 0.29 -4.93
C ARG A 18 -10.11 -0.33 -3.59
N THR A 19 -8.92 -0.90 -3.48
CA THR A 19 -8.39 -1.41 -2.22
C THR A 19 -7.22 -0.57 -1.73
N GLU A 20 -7.13 -0.41 -0.41
CA GLU A 20 -6.01 0.25 0.24
C GLU A 20 -5.49 -0.62 1.38
N THR A 21 -4.18 -0.64 1.56
CA THR A 21 -3.54 -1.35 2.67
C THR A 21 -2.85 -0.34 3.57
N PHE A 22 -3.12 -0.43 4.86
CA PHE A 22 -2.54 0.48 5.85
C PHE A 22 -2.24 -0.27 7.14
N GLU A 23 -1.37 0.35 7.93
CA GLU A 23 -0.96 -0.14 9.23
C GLU A 23 -1.48 0.79 10.31
N ALA A 24 -1.90 0.22 11.43
CA ALA A 24 -2.38 0.97 12.59
C ALA A 24 -1.78 0.38 13.86
N ARG A 25 -1.40 1.26 14.79
CA ARG A 25 -0.91 0.81 16.11
C ARG A 25 -2.09 0.37 16.97
N VAL A 26 -1.87 -0.65 17.79
CA VAL A 26 -2.80 -1.01 18.86
C VAL A 26 -3.00 0.20 19.78
N GLY A 27 -4.26 0.51 20.09
CA GLY A 27 -4.68 1.68 20.84
C GLY A 27 -4.96 2.92 19.99
N SER A 28 -4.56 2.93 18.71
CA SER A 28 -4.82 4.07 17.81
C SER A 28 -6.17 3.93 17.08
N THR A 29 -6.64 5.07 16.58
CA THR A 29 -7.80 5.15 15.69
C THR A 29 -7.35 5.73 14.36
N VAL A 30 -7.69 5.06 13.27
CA VAL A 30 -7.42 5.51 11.90
C VAL A 30 -8.73 5.77 11.18
N LYS A 31 -8.71 6.69 10.22
CA LYS A 31 -9.89 7.05 9.42
C LYS A 31 -9.72 6.53 7.99
N PHE A 32 -10.75 5.90 7.45
CA PHE A 32 -10.83 5.46 6.06
C PHE A 32 -12.21 5.82 5.50
N GLY A 33 -12.25 6.75 4.52
CA GLY A 33 -13.52 7.32 4.08
C GLY A 33 -14.31 7.93 5.25
N PRO A 34 -15.58 7.55 5.49
CA PRO A 34 -16.36 7.95 6.66
C PRO A 34 -16.12 7.06 7.89
N LEU A 35 -15.42 5.94 7.74
CA LEU A 35 -15.19 4.98 8.82
C LEU A 35 -14.07 5.41 9.75
N PHE A 36 -14.27 5.19 11.04
CA PHE A 36 -13.28 5.27 12.10
C PHE A 36 -13.00 3.88 12.64
N ILE A 37 -11.74 3.47 12.58
CA ILE A 37 -11.29 2.11 12.90
C ILE A 37 -10.35 2.21 14.10
N LYS A 38 -10.80 1.73 15.26
CA LYS A 38 -10.00 1.64 16.48
C LYS A 38 -9.50 0.22 16.68
N VAL A 39 -8.19 0.10 16.84
CA VAL A 39 -7.52 -1.18 17.06
C VAL A 39 -7.35 -1.38 18.56
N GLN A 40 -7.96 -2.42 19.12
CA GLN A 40 -7.85 -2.71 20.56
C GLN A 40 -6.76 -3.72 20.88
N SER A 41 -6.53 -4.69 19.98
CA SER A 41 -5.53 -5.75 20.19
C SER A 41 -5.19 -6.40 18.86
N CYS A 42 -3.92 -6.76 18.65
CA CYS A 42 -3.47 -7.62 17.55
C CYS A 42 -2.73 -8.82 18.14
N ARG A 43 -3.06 -10.03 17.70
CA ARG A 43 -2.45 -11.28 18.17
C ARG A 43 -2.08 -12.18 16.99
N LYS A 44 -0.92 -12.83 17.06
CA LYS A 44 -0.44 -13.78 16.05
C LYS A 44 -0.09 -15.12 16.67
N SER A 45 -0.39 -16.22 15.99
CA SER A 45 0.02 -17.58 16.38
C SER A 45 1.54 -17.72 16.43
N ASP A 46 2.00 -18.72 17.17
CA ASP A 46 3.43 -19.02 17.20
C ASP A 46 3.89 -19.66 15.89
N PRO A 47 5.18 -19.49 15.49
CA PRO A 47 5.66 -20.00 14.20
C PRO A 47 5.58 -21.52 14.03
N ILE A 48 5.45 -22.26 15.13
CA ILE A 48 5.31 -23.73 15.13
C ILE A 48 3.85 -24.19 15.03
N ASP A 49 2.91 -23.29 15.36
CA ASP A 49 1.48 -23.54 15.28
C ASP A 49 0.96 -23.16 13.87
N GLU A 50 -0.31 -23.45 13.59
CA GLU A 50 -0.97 -23.00 12.36
C GLU A 50 -0.92 -21.45 12.26
N PRO A 51 -0.43 -20.88 11.15
CA PRO A 51 -0.33 -19.44 10.98
C PRO A 51 -1.69 -18.74 11.03
N GLU A 52 -1.88 -17.89 12.04
CA GLU A 52 -3.09 -17.08 12.18
C GLU A 52 -2.77 -15.73 12.81
N SER A 53 -3.42 -14.67 12.33
CA SER A 53 -3.34 -13.32 12.86
C SER A 53 -4.75 -12.78 13.09
N ALA A 54 -5.08 -12.46 14.33
CA ALA A 54 -6.39 -11.96 14.71
C ALA A 54 -6.29 -10.61 15.40
N SER A 55 -7.23 -9.70 15.09
CA SER A 55 -7.30 -8.38 15.70
C SER A 55 -8.71 -8.09 16.21
N PHE A 56 -8.80 -7.48 17.40
CA PHE A 56 -10.06 -6.92 17.88
C PHE A 56 -10.20 -5.50 17.38
N LEU A 57 -11.21 -5.27 16.54
CA LEU A 57 -11.48 -3.99 15.91
C LEU A 57 -12.81 -3.44 16.38
N GLN A 58 -12.85 -2.12 16.54
CA GLN A 58 -14.04 -1.34 16.81
C GLN A 58 -14.18 -0.32 15.67
N ILE A 59 -15.24 -0.44 14.89
CA ILE A 59 -15.46 0.36 13.70
C ILE A 59 -16.81 1.04 13.80
N TRP A 60 -16.81 2.35 13.60
CA TRP A 60 -18.02 3.18 13.56
C TRP A 60 -17.90 4.19 12.42
N GLU A 61 -19.04 4.75 12.02
CA GLU A 61 -19.10 5.90 11.13
C GLU A 61 -19.80 7.08 11.80
N ILE A 62 -19.69 8.24 11.19
CA ILE A 62 -20.45 9.43 11.57
C ILE A 62 -21.40 9.75 10.43
N ASP A 63 -22.70 9.78 10.73
CA ASP A 63 -23.74 10.07 9.75
C ASP A 63 -23.87 11.57 9.45
N GLN A 64 -24.87 11.93 8.64
CA GLN A 64 -25.13 13.33 8.25
C GLN A 64 -25.64 14.19 9.41
N GLU A 65 -26.16 13.57 10.47
CA GLU A 65 -26.65 14.22 11.68
C GLU A 65 -25.55 14.32 12.75
N ASN A 66 -24.33 13.91 12.39
CA ASN A 66 -23.14 13.90 13.23
C ASN A 66 -23.26 12.94 14.43
N GLU A 67 -24.04 11.88 14.29
CA GLU A 67 -24.16 10.80 15.27
C GLU A 67 -23.22 9.64 14.93
N ALA A 68 -22.65 9.02 15.96
CA ALA A 68 -21.75 7.87 15.81
C ALA A 68 -22.53 6.56 15.74
N GLN A 69 -22.44 5.86 14.61
CA GLN A 69 -23.12 4.59 14.37
C GLN A 69 -22.12 3.44 14.35
N TRP A 70 -22.35 2.41 15.17
CA TRP A 70 -21.50 1.22 15.21
C TRP A 70 -21.69 0.37 13.96
N VAL A 71 -20.58 0.04 13.30
CA VAL A 71 -20.55 -0.82 12.11
C VAL A 71 -20.05 -2.22 12.46
N PHE A 72 -19.00 -2.30 13.28
CA PHE A 72 -18.41 -3.57 13.69
C PHE A 72 -17.74 -3.44 15.05
N SER A 73 -17.84 -4.47 15.90
CA SER A 73 -17.06 -4.57 17.13
C SER A 73 -16.82 -6.03 17.46
N GLY A 74 -15.63 -6.54 17.15
CA GLY A 74 -15.34 -7.96 17.30
C GLY A 74 -13.92 -8.36 16.94
N TRP A 75 -13.65 -9.65 17.12
CA TRP A 75 -12.42 -10.29 16.65
C TRP A 75 -12.54 -10.65 15.18
N MET A 76 -11.54 -10.28 14.40
CA MET A 76 -11.44 -10.63 13.00
C MET A 76 -10.16 -11.42 12.75
N PHE A 77 -10.26 -12.47 11.94
CA PHE A 77 -9.21 -13.46 11.69
C PHE A 77 -8.67 -13.29 10.27
N ALA A 78 -7.34 -13.21 10.11
CA ALA A 78 -6.71 -12.94 8.83
C ALA A 78 -6.92 -14.08 7.84
N SER A 79 -6.90 -15.33 8.28
CA SER A 79 -7.12 -16.48 7.39
C SER A 79 -8.59 -16.65 7.00
N SER A 80 -9.52 -16.18 7.85
CA SER A 80 -10.96 -16.42 7.69
C SER A 80 -11.81 -15.21 8.12
N PRO A 81 -11.75 -14.07 7.41
CA PRO A 81 -12.53 -12.88 7.77
C PRO A 81 -14.05 -13.12 7.80
N ALA A 82 -14.52 -14.06 6.96
CA ALA A 82 -15.94 -14.44 6.88
C ALA A 82 -16.53 -15.02 8.19
N LEU A 83 -15.70 -15.41 9.17
CA LEU A 83 -16.19 -15.86 10.48
C LEU A 83 -16.70 -14.71 11.35
N SER A 84 -16.20 -13.50 11.13
CA SER A 84 -16.67 -12.29 11.79
C SER A 84 -16.58 -11.11 10.82
N PRO A 85 -17.48 -11.08 9.84
CA PRO A 85 -17.44 -10.08 8.78
C PRO A 85 -17.89 -8.72 9.32
N MET A 86 -17.26 -7.67 8.80
CA MET A 86 -17.79 -6.32 8.89
C MET A 86 -18.89 -6.14 7.85
N ASP A 87 -20.10 -5.78 8.28
CA ASP A 87 -21.23 -5.61 7.38
C ASP A 87 -21.51 -4.12 7.14
N HIS A 88 -20.97 -3.59 6.04
CA HIS A 88 -21.18 -2.22 5.60
C HIS A 88 -21.48 -2.17 4.10
N PRO A 89 -22.47 -1.36 3.63
CA PRO A 89 -22.93 -1.39 2.24
C PRO A 89 -21.88 -0.91 1.22
N ILE A 90 -21.02 0.05 1.61
CA ILE A 90 -20.07 0.70 0.69
C ILE A 90 -18.63 0.25 0.92
N TYR A 91 -18.30 -0.13 2.14
CA TYR A 91 -16.91 -0.35 2.57
C TYR A 91 -16.77 -1.75 3.15
N ASP A 92 -15.56 -2.28 3.08
CA ASP A 92 -15.16 -3.48 3.79
C ASP A 92 -13.77 -3.27 4.36
N VAL A 93 -13.48 -3.87 5.50
CA VAL A 93 -12.17 -3.79 6.18
C VAL A 93 -11.86 -5.16 6.75
N TRP A 94 -10.68 -5.68 6.44
CA TRP A 94 -10.21 -6.94 7.00
C TRP A 94 -8.76 -6.92 7.48
N VAL A 95 -8.49 -7.82 8.42
CA VAL A 95 -7.15 -8.04 8.98
C VAL A 95 -6.31 -8.83 7.97
N LEU A 96 -5.08 -8.38 7.73
CA LEU A 96 -4.09 -9.10 6.95
C LEU A 96 -3.02 -9.74 7.83
N ASP A 97 -2.48 -8.99 8.78
CA ASP A 97 -1.42 -9.50 9.66
C ASP A 97 -1.25 -8.67 10.94
N CYS A 98 -0.54 -9.23 11.91
CA CYS A 98 0.00 -8.52 13.06
C CYS A 98 1.53 -8.41 12.93
N LEU A 99 2.04 -7.19 13.03
CA LEU A 99 3.44 -6.85 12.77
C LEU A 99 4.13 -6.35 14.05
N SER A 100 5.43 -6.62 14.14
CA SER A 100 6.28 -5.98 15.16
C SER A 100 6.53 -4.52 14.78
N ASP A 101 7.09 -3.71 15.69
CA ASP A 101 7.38 -2.29 15.43
C ASP A 101 8.41 -2.03 14.31
N GLN A 102 8.93 -3.09 13.68
CA GLN A 102 9.75 -2.99 12.47
C GLN A 102 8.79 -2.90 11.27
N ALA A 103 8.38 -1.67 10.94
CA ALA A 103 7.53 -1.41 9.79
C ALA A 103 8.18 -1.97 8.50
N PRO A 104 7.43 -2.67 7.62
CA PRO A 104 7.91 -2.91 6.28
C PRO A 104 7.95 -1.55 5.58
N GLU A 105 9.13 -1.15 5.12
CA GLU A 105 9.30 0.05 4.31
C GLU A 105 8.31 0.02 3.14
N LYS A 106 7.64 1.16 2.90
CA LYS A 106 6.88 1.35 1.67
C LYS A 106 7.85 1.22 0.51
N LYS A 107 7.95 0.03 -0.09
CA LYS A 107 8.64 -0.14 -1.37
C LYS A 107 7.75 0.55 -2.40
N ASN A 108 8.04 1.83 -2.63
CA ASN A 108 7.48 2.57 -3.74
C ASN A 108 7.89 1.79 -5.00
N ASP A 109 6.93 1.14 -5.65
CA ASP A 109 7.12 0.50 -6.95
C ASP A 109 7.31 1.64 -7.95
N GLU A 110 8.55 2.16 -8.02
CA GLU A 110 8.97 3.11 -9.01
C GLU A 110 9.03 2.36 -10.34
N LEU A 111 7.89 2.37 -11.02
CA LEU A 111 7.74 1.99 -12.41
C LEU A 111 8.70 2.87 -13.22
N LYS A 112 9.90 2.35 -13.49
CA LYS A 112 10.91 2.98 -14.33
C LYS A 112 10.42 2.91 -15.78
N SER A 113 9.59 3.86 -16.19
CA SER A 113 9.44 4.18 -17.60
C SER A 113 10.74 4.86 -18.04
N GLU A 114 11.65 4.07 -18.61
CA GLU A 114 12.84 4.58 -19.30
C GLU A 114 12.39 5.52 -20.42
N GLU A 115 12.64 6.81 -20.19
CA GLU A 115 12.60 7.86 -21.18
C GLU A 115 13.75 7.63 -22.17
N ILE A 116 13.42 7.15 -23.38
CA ILE A 116 14.37 7.01 -24.49
C ILE A 116 14.74 8.42 -24.96
N GLN A 117 15.93 8.88 -24.58
CA GLN A 117 16.53 10.10 -25.14
C GLN A 117 17.12 9.80 -26.54
N PRO A 118 16.92 10.68 -27.54
CA PRO A 118 17.41 10.45 -28.90
C PRO A 118 18.93 10.59 -29.00
N ALA A 119 19.55 9.72 -29.79
CA ALA A 119 20.98 9.72 -30.07
C ALA A 119 21.42 10.97 -30.87
N PRO A 120 22.60 11.55 -30.60
CA PRO A 120 23.20 12.56 -31.47
C PRO A 120 23.63 11.97 -32.82
N GLN A 121 23.34 12.68 -33.91
CA GLN A 121 23.85 12.39 -35.25
C GLN A 121 25.31 12.81 -35.35
N GLU A 122 26.20 11.86 -35.65
CA GLU A 122 27.54 12.15 -36.17
C GLU A 122 27.58 11.76 -37.65
N ASP A 123 27.47 12.76 -38.51
CA ASP A 123 27.70 12.66 -39.95
C ASP A 123 29.20 12.50 -40.19
N VAL A 124 29.65 11.29 -40.53
CA VAL A 124 30.99 11.05 -41.08
C VAL A 124 30.84 10.65 -42.53
N GLU A 125 30.77 11.67 -43.38
CA GLU A 125 30.88 11.54 -44.83
C GLU A 125 32.37 11.48 -45.19
N GLN A 126 32.83 10.33 -45.70
CA GLN A 126 34.20 10.14 -46.16
C GLN A 126 34.24 10.11 -47.68
N SER A 127 34.95 11.09 -48.26
CA SER A 127 35.96 10.93 -49.34
C SER A 127 35.92 12.09 -50.33
N GLY A 128 37.06 12.75 -50.50
CA GLY A 128 37.24 13.77 -51.52
C GLY A 128 38.62 14.42 -51.50
N ALA A 129 39.49 13.92 -52.39
CA ALA A 129 40.61 14.60 -53.05
C ALA A 129 41.75 15.20 -52.19
N VAL A 130 42.92 14.55 -52.32
CA VAL A 130 44.25 15.12 -52.08
C VAL A 130 44.70 15.82 -53.36
N ASP A 131 44.90 17.14 -53.32
CA ASP A 131 45.71 17.85 -54.33
C ASP A 131 46.41 19.08 -53.72
N GLY A 132 47.75 19.02 -53.70
CA GLY A 132 48.66 20.16 -53.91
C GLY A 132 49.05 21.08 -52.74
N PRO A 133 50.33 21.08 -52.30
CA PRO A 133 50.95 22.19 -51.59
C PRO A 133 51.47 23.32 -52.53
N PRO A 134 51.82 24.50 -51.97
CA PRO A 134 51.71 25.81 -52.63
C PRO A 134 53.06 26.41 -53.08
N ALA A 135 53.02 27.39 -53.99
CA ALA A 135 54.02 28.44 -54.19
C ALA A 135 53.38 29.58 -55.02
N ALA A 136 53.13 30.77 -54.48
CA ALA A 136 54.03 31.91 -54.27
C ALA A 136 54.27 32.78 -55.52
N SER A 137 53.87 34.06 -55.40
CA SER A 137 54.48 35.30 -55.94
C SER A 137 54.65 35.54 -57.46
N GLU A 138 54.21 36.76 -57.84
CA GLU A 138 54.49 37.57 -59.08
C GLU A 138 53.87 37.16 -60.42
#